data_AF-G9HRG2-F1
#
_entry.id   AF-G9HRG2-F1
#
_cell.length_a   1.000
_cell.length_b   1.000
_cell.length_c   1.000
_cell.angle_alpha   90.00
_cell.angle_beta   90.00
_cell.angle_gamma   90.00
#
_symmetry.space_group_name_H-M   'P 1'
#
loop_
_entity.id
_entity.type
_entity.pdbx_description
1 polymer ?
#
loop_
_entity_poly.entity_id
_entity_poly.type
_entity_poly.pdbx_seq_one_letter_code
_entity_poly.pdbx_strand_id
1 'polypeptide(L)'
;MKRIRNLSTNSFLCNDKLIFPLGNKNNSNKRNLDKNFTISNKLNFCSPFFWKKIFLYQQNKIFKLSERKIFSRSSVIPYGFMRQYVQIHSGKKWYGRVINKWNVGFKFGELTWNRRLAMYKAKQLKKKKKK
;
A
#
# COMPACT_ATOMS: atom_id res chain seq x y z
N MET A 1 -34.20 -26.26 32.54
CA MET A 1 -34.69 -26.25 31.14
C MET A 1 -34.86 -24.82 30.64
N LYS A 2 -34.01 -24.35 29.72
CA LYS A 2 -34.29 -23.19 28.85
C LYS A 2 -33.49 -23.32 27.54
N ARG A 3 -34.28 -23.47 26.47
CA ARG A 3 -34.05 -23.55 25.02
C ARG A 3 -32.64 -23.27 24.46
N ILE A 4 -32.16 -24.27 23.72
CA ILE A 4 -31.34 -24.17 22.49
C ILE A 4 -32.10 -23.34 21.44
N ARG A 5 -31.38 -22.49 20.68
CA ARG A 5 -31.68 -22.22 19.25
C ARG A 5 -30.48 -21.59 18.51
N ASN A 6 -29.98 -22.39 17.57
CA ASN A 6 -29.60 -22.07 16.18
C ASN A 6 -28.28 -21.35 15.86
N LEU A 7 -27.36 -22.15 15.34
CA LEU A 7 -26.31 -21.82 14.38
C LEU A 7 -26.90 -21.06 13.18
N SER A 8 -26.26 -19.97 12.76
CA SER A 8 -26.39 -19.43 11.41
C SER A 8 -25.01 -19.40 10.75
N THR A 9 -24.79 -20.37 9.88
CA THR A 9 -23.76 -20.36 8.85
C THR A 9 -24.07 -19.25 7.85
N ASN A 10 -23.20 -18.23 7.75
CA ASN A 10 -23.20 -17.33 6.60
C ASN A 10 -21.93 -17.57 5.79
N SER A 11 -22.13 -18.33 4.73
CA SER A 11 -21.29 -18.44 3.54
C SER A 11 -21.00 -17.05 2.96
N PHE A 12 -19.73 -16.69 2.85
CA PHE A 12 -19.31 -15.59 1.98
C PHE A 12 -18.75 -16.18 0.68
N LEU A 13 -19.67 -16.48 -0.24
CA LEU A 13 -19.41 -16.45 -1.67
C LEU A 13 -19.32 -14.97 -2.06
N CYS A 14 -18.12 -14.48 -2.31
CA CYS A 14 -17.92 -13.13 -2.85
C CYS A 14 -17.75 -13.24 -4.37
N ASN A 15 -18.89 -13.36 -5.07
CA ASN A 15 -18.97 -12.88 -6.45
C ASN A 15 -19.13 -11.36 -6.43
N ASP A 16 -18.64 -10.74 -7.48
CA ASP A 16 -18.47 -9.31 -7.69
C ASP A 16 -19.67 -8.42 -7.28
N LYS A 17 -19.32 -7.21 -6.80
CA LYS A 17 -20.14 -6.03 -6.43
C LYS A 17 -20.45 -5.88 -4.93
N LEU A 18 -19.58 -5.15 -4.23
CA LEU A 18 -19.91 -4.53 -2.94
C LEU A 18 -20.77 -3.29 -3.17
N ILE A 19 -22.08 -3.43 -2.90
CA ILE A 19 -23.01 -2.31 -2.65
C ILE A 19 -23.07 -2.13 -1.13
N PHE A 20 -22.65 -0.97 -0.62
CA PHE A 20 -22.83 -0.60 0.79
C PHE A 20 -24.18 0.12 0.98
N PRO A 21 -24.89 -0.09 2.11
CA PRO A 21 -26.20 0.51 2.35
C PRO A 21 -26.11 2.01 2.64
N LEU A 22 -27.04 2.75 2.03
CA LEU A 22 -27.23 4.20 2.15
C LEU A 22 -27.86 4.57 3.50
N GLY A 23 -27.17 5.39 4.29
CA GLY A 23 -27.75 6.16 5.40
C GLY A 23 -27.84 7.65 5.04
N ASN A 24 -29.07 8.17 4.95
CA ASN A 24 -29.44 9.60 4.87
C ASN A 24 -29.53 10.16 6.32
N LYS A 25 -29.29 11.44 6.68
CA LYS A 25 -29.06 12.70 5.95
C LYS A 25 -28.63 13.79 6.98
N ASN A 26 -28.00 14.85 6.45
CA ASN A 26 -27.95 16.24 6.96
C ASN A 26 -26.81 16.68 7.91
N ASN A 27 -25.77 17.28 7.33
CA ASN A 27 -25.32 18.60 7.78
C ASN A 27 -24.78 19.41 6.59
N SER A 28 -25.50 20.50 6.31
CA SER A 28 -25.23 21.50 5.28
C SER A 28 -24.03 22.34 5.68
N ASN A 29 -22.89 22.09 5.04
CA ASN A 29 -21.84 23.06 4.76
C ASN A 29 -20.95 22.48 3.67
N LYS A 30 -21.55 22.33 2.48
CA LYS A 30 -20.87 21.83 1.27
C LYS A 30 -20.05 22.97 0.69
N ARG A 31 -18.89 23.24 1.31
CA ARG A 31 -17.84 24.03 0.66
C ARG A 31 -17.57 23.35 -0.68
N ASN A 32 -17.68 24.14 -1.75
CA ASN A 32 -17.24 23.77 -3.09
C ASN A 32 -15.73 23.56 -3.06
N LEU A 33 -15.28 22.40 -2.54
CA LEU A 33 -13.93 21.91 -2.74
C LEU A 33 -13.95 20.95 -3.93
N ASP A 34 -13.20 21.38 -4.93
CA ASP A 34 -12.40 20.54 -5.82
C ASP A 34 -13.10 19.99 -7.06
N LYS A 35 -13.39 20.92 -7.97
CA LYS A 35 -13.30 20.66 -9.40
C LYS A 35 -11.82 20.37 -9.73
N ASN A 36 -11.56 19.23 -10.42
CA ASN A 36 -10.34 18.84 -11.15
C ASN A 36 -9.44 17.72 -10.58
N PHE A 37 -9.99 16.70 -9.92
CA PHE A 37 -9.37 15.37 -10.05
C PHE A 37 -9.95 14.71 -11.31
N THR A 38 -9.28 14.85 -12.45
CA THR A 38 -9.46 13.88 -13.54
C THR A 38 -8.94 12.55 -12.99
N ILE A 39 -9.84 11.76 -12.42
CA ILE A 39 -9.53 10.39 -11.97
C ILE A 39 -9.16 9.65 -13.24
N SER A 40 -7.86 9.59 -13.55
CA SER A 40 -7.39 8.71 -14.60
C SER A 40 -7.75 7.32 -14.15
N ASN A 41 -8.56 6.59 -14.94
CA ASN A 41 -8.95 5.19 -14.67
C ASN A 41 -7.76 4.21 -14.72
N LYS A 42 -6.52 4.70 -14.64
CA LYS A 42 -5.30 3.92 -14.67
C LYS A 42 -5.15 3.20 -13.35
N LEU A 43 -5.35 1.89 -13.40
CA LEU A 43 -5.15 1.01 -12.25
C LEU A 43 -3.68 1.09 -11.79
N ASN A 44 -3.50 1.23 -10.48
CA ASN A 44 -2.18 1.17 -9.86
C ASN A 44 -1.60 -0.24 -10.02
N PHE A 45 -0.39 -0.34 -10.58
CA PHE A 45 0.25 -1.62 -10.77
C PHE A 45 0.69 -2.23 -9.43
N CYS A 46 0.32 -3.48 -9.20
CA CYS A 46 0.78 -4.29 -8.10
C CYS A 46 1.05 -5.70 -8.61
N SER A 47 2.23 -6.26 -8.32
CA SER A 47 2.59 -7.58 -8.86
C SER A 47 1.66 -8.69 -8.33
N PRO A 48 1.37 -9.74 -9.10
CA PRO A 48 0.54 -10.87 -8.66
C PRO A 48 1.06 -11.53 -7.37
N PHE A 49 2.39 -11.59 -7.21
CA PHE A 49 3.04 -12.09 -5.99
C PHE A 49 2.66 -11.29 -4.74
N PHE A 50 2.52 -9.97 -4.88
CA PHE A 50 2.07 -9.10 -3.78
C PHE A 50 0.61 -9.35 -3.43
N TRP A 51 -0.27 -9.47 -4.43
CA TRP A 51 -1.67 -9.81 -4.21
C TRP A 51 -1.83 -11.13 -3.47
N LYS A 52 -1.08 -12.18 -3.88
CA LYS A 52 -1.05 -13.46 -3.18
C LYS A 52 -0.62 -13.31 -1.73
N LYS A 53 0.43 -12.51 -1.45
CA LYS A 53 0.87 -12.25 -0.06
C LYS A 53 -0.20 -11.53 0.76
N ILE A 54 -0.82 -10.49 0.21
CA ILE A 54 -1.89 -9.73 0.89
C ILE A 54 -3.05 -10.66 1.24
N PHE A 55 -3.48 -11.47 0.29
CA PHE A 55 -4.53 -12.47 0.48
C PHE A 55 -4.19 -13.46 1.60
N LEU A 56 -2.98 -14.03 1.58
CA LEU A 56 -2.52 -14.96 2.62
C LEU A 56 -2.45 -14.31 4.01
N TYR A 57 -2.04 -13.03 4.08
CA TYR A 57 -2.04 -12.29 5.35
C TYR A 57 -3.45 -12.02 5.88
N GLN A 58 -4.43 -11.82 5.01
CA GLN A 58 -5.82 -11.63 5.42
C GLN A 58 -6.42 -12.93 5.94
N GLN A 59 -6.11 -14.07 5.30
CA GLN A 59 -6.65 -15.36 5.70
C GLN A 59 -6.03 -15.92 6.98
N ASN A 60 -4.71 -15.78 7.17
CA ASN A 60 -4.01 -16.46 8.24
C ASN A 60 -3.39 -15.48 9.25
N LYS A 61 -3.99 -15.38 10.45
CA LYS A 61 -3.42 -14.62 11.58
C LYS A 61 -2.09 -15.19 12.08
N ILE A 62 -1.82 -16.48 11.83
CA ILE A 62 -0.60 -17.20 12.23
C ILE A 62 0.58 -16.83 11.34
N PHE A 63 0.34 -16.37 10.11
CA PHE A 63 1.38 -15.85 9.20
C PHE A 63 1.85 -14.46 9.66
N LYS A 64 2.33 -14.34 10.90
CA LYS A 64 3.10 -13.19 11.36
C LYS A 64 4.56 -13.37 10.95
N LEU A 65 4.86 -12.81 9.76
CA LEU A 65 5.85 -11.75 9.62
C LEU A 65 7.33 -12.05 9.95
N SER A 66 7.84 -13.26 9.69
CA SER A 66 9.27 -13.51 9.94
C SER A 66 10.21 -12.67 9.07
N GLU A 67 9.78 -12.14 7.92
CA GLU A 67 10.47 -11.03 7.21
C GLU A 67 9.67 -10.58 5.97
N ARG A 68 9.23 -9.30 5.89
CA ARG A 68 8.60 -8.75 4.67
C ARG A 68 9.64 -8.31 3.66
N LYS A 69 10.29 -9.29 3.04
CA LYS A 69 11.20 -9.08 1.90
C LYS A 69 10.41 -8.78 0.62
N ILE A 70 10.79 -7.69 -0.03
CA ILE A 70 10.15 -7.13 -1.21
C ILE A 70 11.19 -7.04 -2.33
N PHE A 71 10.95 -7.80 -3.40
CA PHE A 71 11.78 -7.76 -4.61
C PHE A 71 11.19 -6.84 -5.68
N SER A 72 9.87 -6.82 -5.85
CA SER A 72 9.21 -5.98 -6.85
C SER A 72 9.18 -4.51 -6.41
N ARG A 73 10.08 -3.71 -6.97
CA ARG A 73 10.18 -2.26 -6.71
C ARG A 73 9.13 -1.43 -7.46
N SER A 74 8.56 -1.96 -8.55
CA SER A 74 7.57 -1.27 -9.38
C SER A 74 6.16 -1.33 -8.80
N SER A 75 5.92 -2.23 -7.85
CA SER A 75 4.62 -2.38 -7.20
C SER A 75 4.31 -1.17 -6.31
N VAL A 76 3.06 -0.73 -6.37
CA VAL A 76 2.50 0.30 -5.48
C VAL A 76 2.29 -0.28 -4.09
N ILE A 77 2.56 0.53 -3.07
CA ILE A 77 2.43 0.18 -1.66
C ILE A 77 0.93 0.13 -1.30
N PRO A 78 0.38 -1.06 -0.99
CA PRO A 78 -1.01 -1.18 -0.57
C PRO A 78 -1.19 -0.76 0.88
N TYR A 79 -2.42 -0.36 1.24
CA TYR A 79 -2.78 0.05 2.60
C TYR A 79 -2.50 -1.03 3.66
N GLY A 80 -2.59 -2.31 3.29
CA GLY A 80 -2.28 -3.44 4.17
C GLY A 80 -0.81 -3.51 4.65
N PHE A 81 0.07 -2.66 4.11
CA PHE A 81 1.46 -2.52 4.57
C PHE A 81 1.68 -1.40 5.59
N MET A 82 0.64 -0.66 5.96
CA MET A 82 0.74 0.44 6.92
C MET A 82 1.30 -0.03 8.28
N ARG A 83 2.24 0.75 8.84
CA ARG A 83 2.93 0.51 10.14
C ARG A 83 3.76 -0.77 10.20
N GLN A 84 4.13 -1.33 9.05
CA GLN A 84 4.95 -2.54 9.00
C GLN A 84 6.39 -2.22 8.61
N TYR A 85 7.30 -3.02 9.15
CA TYR A 85 8.70 -3.03 8.72
C TYR A 85 8.85 -3.92 7.48
N VAL A 86 9.42 -3.35 6.42
CA VAL A 86 9.66 -4.04 5.15
C VAL A 86 11.12 -3.92 4.75
N GLN A 87 11.66 -4.97 4.13
CA GLN A 87 13.00 -4.99 3.54
C GLN A 87 12.86 -4.93 2.02
N ILE A 88 13.32 -3.84 1.42
CA ILE A 88 13.20 -3.59 -0.03
C ILE A 88 14.54 -3.87 -0.70
N HIS A 89 14.52 -4.70 -1.73
CA HIS A 89 15.70 -5.01 -2.52
C HIS A 89 16.04 -3.86 -3.49
N SER A 90 17.25 -3.32 -3.40
CA SER A 90 17.71 -2.26 -4.32
C SER A 90 18.55 -2.79 -5.49
N GLY A 91 18.78 -4.10 -5.57
CA GLY A 91 19.65 -4.75 -6.57
C GLY A 91 20.91 -5.35 -5.96
N LYS A 92 21.63 -4.59 -5.12
CA LYS A 92 22.84 -5.04 -4.41
C LYS A 92 22.66 -5.23 -2.91
N LYS A 93 21.74 -4.47 -2.31
CA LYS A 93 21.55 -4.39 -0.86
C LYS A 93 20.06 -4.38 -0.52
N TRP A 94 19.77 -4.76 0.72
CA TRP A 94 18.46 -4.68 1.33
C TRP A 94 18.35 -3.40 2.16
N TYR A 95 17.23 -2.70 2.03
CA TYR A 95 16.92 -1.52 2.82
C TYR A 95 15.68 -1.78 3.67
N GLY A 96 15.86 -1.72 4.99
CA GLY A 96 14.77 -1.77 5.95
C GLY A 96 14.06 -0.42 6.07
N ARG A 97 12.74 -0.40 5.95
CA ARG A 97 11.90 0.80 6.10
C ARG A 97 10.61 0.46 6.84
N VAL A 98 10.19 1.35 7.72
CA VAL A 98 8.83 1.33 8.29
C VAL A 98 7.93 2.11 7.33
N ILE A 99 6.81 1.51 6.94
CA ILE A 99 5.84 2.13 6.04
C ILE A 99 4.87 3.00 6.83
N ASN A 100 4.86 4.31 6.55
CA ASN A 100 3.90 5.25 7.10
C ASN A 100 2.68 5.41 6.20
N LYS A 101 1.63 6.06 6.71
CA LYS A 101 0.41 6.39 5.95
C LYS A 101 0.74 7.15 4.65
N TRP A 102 1.71 8.05 4.72
CA TRP A 102 2.17 8.88 3.59
C TRP A 102 2.89 8.11 2.49
N ASN A 103 3.33 6.88 2.77
CA ASN A 103 4.00 6.05 1.76
C ASN A 103 3.00 5.21 0.94
N VAL A 104 1.75 5.09 1.39
CA VAL A 104 0.72 4.34 0.67
C VAL A 104 0.43 5.03 -0.66
N GLY A 105 0.38 4.26 -1.75
CA GLY A 105 0.20 4.79 -3.11
C GLY A 105 1.50 5.08 -3.87
N PHE A 106 2.64 5.20 -3.19
CA PHE A 106 3.95 5.28 -3.83
C PHE A 106 4.47 3.90 -4.23
N LYS A 107 5.50 3.86 -5.08
CA LYS A 107 6.17 2.61 -5.44
C LYS A 107 7.23 2.24 -4.41
N PHE A 108 7.42 0.96 -4.14
CA PHE A 108 8.48 0.51 -3.21
C PHE A 108 9.89 0.99 -3.63
N GLY A 109 10.14 1.11 -4.94
CA GLY A 109 11.41 1.60 -5.47
C GLY A 109 11.73 3.04 -5.09
N GLU A 110 10.72 3.88 -4.88
CA GLU A 110 10.89 5.30 -4.52
C GLU A 110 11.39 5.46 -3.08
N LEU A 111 11.13 4.47 -2.22
CA LEU A 111 11.64 4.43 -0.85
C LEU A 111 13.13 4.02 -0.77
N THR A 112 13.71 3.60 -1.89
CA THR A 112 15.11 3.17 -1.99
C THR A 112 15.91 4.11 -2.89
N TRP A 113 16.98 4.67 -2.36
CA TRP A 113 17.82 5.59 -3.12
C TRP A 113 18.87 4.86 -3.96
N ASN A 114 18.92 5.13 -5.27
CA ASN A 114 19.96 4.59 -6.13
C ASN A 114 21.17 5.56 -6.17
N ARG A 115 22.11 5.36 -5.24
CA ARG A 115 23.17 6.30 -4.83
C ARG A 115 24.14 6.75 -5.92
N ARG A 116 24.38 5.97 -6.99
CA ARG A 116 25.45 6.29 -7.97
C ARG A 116 25.19 7.61 -8.71
N LEU A 117 24.01 7.79 -9.30
CA LEU A 117 23.67 9.01 -10.06
C LEU A 117 23.57 10.25 -9.15
N ALA A 118 23.02 10.06 -7.96
CA ALA A 118 22.91 11.11 -6.96
C ALA A 118 24.25 11.66 -6.48
N MET A 119 25.18 10.76 -6.13
CA MET A 119 26.52 11.16 -5.69
C MET A 119 27.28 11.87 -6.81
N TYR A 120 27.11 11.41 -8.05
CA TYR A 120 27.66 12.09 -9.22
C TYR A 120 27.10 13.51 -9.37
N LYS A 121 25.77 13.67 -9.36
CA LYS A 121 25.12 15.00 -9.46
C LYS A 121 25.50 15.93 -8.30
N ALA A 122 25.58 15.42 -7.08
CA ALA A 122 26.03 16.18 -5.90
C ALA A 122 27.48 16.64 -6.03
N LYS A 123 28.38 15.80 -6.56
CA LYS A 123 29.78 16.19 -6.86
C LYS A 123 29.85 17.32 -7.89
N GLN A 124 29.04 17.25 -8.95
CA GLN A 124 29.00 18.29 -9.99
C GLN A 124 28.53 19.64 -9.44
N LEU A 125 27.50 19.65 -8.57
CA LEU A 125 27.01 20.88 -7.93
C LEU A 125 28.08 21.52 -7.03
N LYS A 126 28.84 20.73 -6.28
CA LYS A 126 29.94 21.23 -5.45
C LYS A 126 31.06 21.86 -6.28
N LYS A 127 31.37 21.29 -7.46
CA LYS A 127 32.36 21.85 -8.38
C LYS A 127 31.90 23.21 -8.94
N LYS A 128 30.63 23.34 -9.32
CA LYS A 128 30.07 24.60 -9.83
C LYS A 128 30.10 25.73 -8.79
N LYS A 129 29.78 25.45 -7.52
CA LYS A 129 29.78 26.46 -6.44
C LYS A 129 31.17 26.95 -6.02
N LYS A 130 32.23 26.24 -6.41
CA LYS A 130 33.63 26.63 -6.12
C LYS A 130 34.26 27.49 -7.21
N LYS A 131 33.60 27.59 -8.37
CA LYS A 131 33.92 28.55 -9.42
C LYS A 131 33.11 29.81 -9.18
#